data_AF-A0A1M6TE63-F1
#
_entry.id   AF-A0A1M6TE63-F1
#
_cell.length_a   1.000
_cell.length_b   1.000
_cell.length_c   1.000
_cell.angle_alpha   90.00
_cell.angle_beta   90.00
_cell.angle_gamma   90.00
#
_symmetry.space_group_name_H-M   'P 1'
#
loop_
_entity.id
_entity.type
_entity.pdbx_description
1 polymer ?
#
loop_
_entity_poly.entity_id
_entity_poly.type
_entity_poly.pdbx_seq_one_letter_code
_entity_poly.pdbx_strand_id
1 'polypeptide(L)' 'MKLKYKVLIFNFLSFAVLFVLFRYILYVTVTMNSLYLSAIAAISASFLAPKFAVTKIEGVEKIVMKWIFIKGFKIL' A
#
# COMPACT_ATOMS: atom_id res chain seq x y z
N MET A 1 -3.72 11.85 -18.05
CA MET A 1 -4.31 10.64 -17.43
C MET A 1 -5.25 11.05 -16.31
N LYS A 2 -6.45 10.47 -16.18
CA LYS A 2 -7.36 10.77 -15.05
C LYS A 2 -6.64 10.49 -13.72
N LEU A 3 -6.77 11.38 -12.74
CA LEU A 3 -6.13 11.25 -11.41
C LEU A 3 -6.41 9.89 -10.74
N LYS A 4 -7.59 9.33 -11.02
CA LYS A 4 -8.02 7.99 -10.57
C LYS A 4 -7.06 6.86 -10.98
N TYR A 5 -6.53 6.87 -12.20
CA TYR A 5 -5.57 5.85 -12.64
C TYR A 5 -4.26 5.95 -11.89
N LYS A 6 -3.78 7.19 -11.65
CA LYS A 6 -2.55 7.44 -10.91
C LYS A 6 -2.66 6.92 -9.48
N VAL A 7 -3.79 7.15 -8.83
CA VAL A 7 -4.08 6.65 -7.48
C VAL A 7 -4.16 5.13 -7.43
N LEU A 8 -4.77 4.48 -8.43
CA LEU A 8 -4.81 3.01 -8.50
C LEU A 8 -3.40 2.43 -8.59
N ILE A 9 -2.55 3.01 -9.46
CA ILE A 9 -1.15 2.61 -9.60
C ILE A 9 -0.41 2.82 -8.28
N PHE A 10 -0.57 3.95 -7.59
CA PHE A 10 0.10 4.20 -6.32
C PHE A 10 -0.31 3.23 -5.20
N ASN A 11 -1.59 2.87 -5.10
CA ASN A 11 -2.04 1.85 -4.14
C ASN A 11 -1.45 0.48 -4.47
N PHE A 12 -1.51 0.08 -5.74
CA PHE A 12 -0.98 -1.21 -6.19
C PHE A 12 0.53 -1.31 -5.98
N LEU A 13 1.28 -0.27 -6.37
CA LEU A 13 2.74 -0.24 -6.23
C LEU A 13 3.15 -0.24 -4.76
N SER A 14 2.46 0.51 -3.92
CA SER A 14 2.74 0.53 -2.48
C SER A 14 2.47 -0.81 -1.81
N PHE A 15 1.37 -1.47 -2.18
CA PHE A 15 1.09 -2.84 -1.75
C PHE A 15 2.15 -3.82 -2.25
N ALA A 16 2.49 -3.78 -3.54
CA ALA A 16 3.44 -4.70 -4.15
C ALA A 16 4.84 -4.59 -3.53
N VAL A 17 5.34 -3.37 -3.32
CA VAL A 17 6.65 -3.14 -2.70
C VAL A 17 6.67 -3.68 -1.27
N LEU A 18 5.65 -3.38 -0.46
CA LEU A 18 5.56 -3.90 0.91
C LEU A 18 5.37 -5.41 0.95
N PHE A 19 4.58 -5.97 0.04
CA PHE A 19 4.36 -7.41 -0.08
C PHE A 19 5.67 -8.15 -0.35
N VAL A 20 6.46 -7.67 -1.34
CA VAL A 20 7.76 -8.28 -1.66
C VAL A 20 8.73 -8.16 -0.49
N LEU A 21 8.78 -7.00 0.18
CA LEU A 21 9.60 -6.82 1.38
C LEU A 21 9.22 -7.80 2.49
N PHE A 22 7.93 -7.88 2.85
CA PHE A 22 7.45 -8.80 3.87
C PHE A 22 7.67 -10.26 3.49
N ARG A 23 7.47 -10.60 2.22
CA ARG A 23 7.67 -11.96 1.72
C ARG A 23 9.13 -12.38 1.81
N TYR A 24 10.05 -11.49 1.47
CA TYR A 24 11.48 -11.72 1.57
C TYR A 24 11.91 -11.87 3.04
N ILE A 25 11.46 -10.98 3.92
CA ILE A 25 11.74 -11.06 5.36
C ILE A 25 11.25 -12.39 5.93
N LEU A 26 9.99 -12.76 5.67
CA LEU A 26 9.42 -14.01 6.15
C LEU A 26 10.11 -15.24 5.57
N TYR A 27 10.57 -15.17 4.32
CA TYR A 27 11.33 -16.27 3.70
C TYR A 27 12.67 -16.52 4.40
N VAL A 28 13.33 -15.46 4.87
CA VAL A 28 14.61 -15.56 5.58
C VAL A 28 14.42 -15.95 7.05
N THR A 29 13.33 -15.52 7.69
CA THR A 29 13.11 -15.76 9.12
C THR A 29 12.37 -17.06 9.43
N VAL A 30 11.52 -17.55 8.53
CA VAL A 30 10.63 -18.68 8.79
C VAL A 30 10.64 -19.68 7.63
N THR A 31 11.09 -20.90 7.91
CA THR A 31 10.96 -22.06 7.02
C THR A 31 9.60 -22.72 7.20
N MET A 32 8.54 -22.09 6.70
CA MET A 32 7.19 -22.66 6.62
C MET A 32 6.74 -22.82 5.16
N ASN A 33 5.61 -23.49 4.96
CA ASN A 33 5.03 -23.68 3.65
C ASN A 33 4.80 -22.32 2.94
N SER A 34 5.30 -22.25 1.71
CA SER A 34 5.36 -21.05 0.86
C SER A 34 4.00 -20.34 0.70
N LEU A 35 2.90 -21.09 0.68
CA LEU A 35 1.55 -20.53 0.57
C LEU A 35 1.16 -19.69 1.79
N TYR A 36 1.43 -20.21 2.99
CA TYR A 36 1.11 -19.51 4.24
C TYR A 36 1.98 -18.27 4.43
N LEU A 37 3.27 -18.33 4.06
CA LEU A 37 4.14 -17.15 4.08
C LEU A 37 3.59 -16.04 3.17
N SER A 38 3.15 -16.39 1.96
CA SER A 38 2.56 -15.43 1.03
C SER A 38 1.26 -14.84 1.58
N ALA A 39 0.41 -15.66 2.21
CA ALA A 39 -0.83 -15.16 2.81
C ALA A 39 -0.58 -14.17 3.96
N ILE A 40 0.34 -14.51 4.87
CA ILE A 40 0.72 -13.63 6.00
C ILE A 40 1.35 -12.34 5.47
N ALA A 41 2.29 -12.44 4.51
CA ALA A 41 2.90 -11.29 3.88
C ALA A 41 1.86 -10.36 3.23
N ALA A 42 0.88 -10.92 2.53
CA ALA A 42 -0.20 -10.15 1.89
C ALA A 42 -1.09 -9.44 2.90
N ILE A 43 -1.45 -10.10 4.00
CA ILE A 43 -2.27 -9.50 5.06
C ILE A 43 -1.49 -8.35 5.74
N SER A 44 -0.24 -8.60 6.14
CA SER A 44 0.63 -7.58 6.75
C SER A 44 0.86 -6.40 5.82
N ALA A 45 1.20 -6.65 4.54
CA ALA A 45 1.37 -5.62 3.54
C ALA A 45 0.08 -4.81 3.32
N SER A 46 -1.09 -5.46 3.24
CA SER A 46 -2.37 -4.76 3.08
C SER A 46 -2.70 -3.83 4.24
N PHE A 47 -2.34 -4.24 5.47
CA PHE A 47 -2.61 -3.46 6.67
C PHE A 47 -1.66 -2.27 6.81
N LEU A 48 -0.38 -2.48 6.50
CA LEU A 48 0.64 -1.42 6.56
C LEU A 48 0.71 -0.54 5.31
N ALA A 49 0.12 -0.95 4.19
CA ALA A 49 0.20 -0.19 2.95
C ALA A 49 -0.45 1.19 3.08
N PRO A 50 0.23 2.25 2.60
CA PRO A 50 -0.39 3.55 2.49
C PRO A 50 -1.55 3.48 1.49
N LYS A 51 -2.67 4.09 1.88
CA LYS A 51 -3.88 4.16 1.07
C LYS A 51 -3.94 5.51 0.37
N PHE A 52 -3.99 5.49 -0.95
CA PHE A 52 -4.15 6.67 -1.78
C PHE A 52 -5.61 6.78 -2.24
N ALA A 53 -6.16 7.98 -2.22
CA ALA A 53 -7.50 8.27 -2.74
C ALA A 53 -7.48 9.58 -3.53
N VAL A 54 -8.43 9.74 -4.46
CA VAL A 54 -8.71 11.04 -5.08
C VAL A 54 -9.84 11.68 -4.31
N THR A 55 -9.67 12.92 -3.89
CA THR A 55 -10.74 13.73 -3.29
C THR A 55 -10.81 15.09 -3.98
N LYS A 56 -12.00 15.69 -3.98
CA LYS A 56 -12.22 17.01 -4.55
C LYS A 56 -12.16 18.04 -3.43
N ILE A 57 -11.09 18.84 -3.42
CA ILE A 57 -10.88 19.90 -2.43
C ILE A 57 -10.97 21.22 -3.20
N GLU A 58 -11.90 22.10 -2.80
CA GLU A 58 -12.06 23.45 -3.40
C GLU A 58 -12.24 23.43 -4.93
N GLY A 59 -12.97 22.44 -5.44
CA GLY A 59 -13.21 22.31 -6.88
C GLY A 59 -12.11 21.58 -7.67
N VAL A 60 -10.93 21.37 -7.08
CA VAL A 60 -9.78 20.71 -7.72
C VAL A 60 -9.67 19.25 -7.24
N GLU A 61 -9.49 18.32 -8.17
CA GLU A 61 -9.15 16.93 -7.83
C GLU A 61 -7.71 16.88 -7.29
N LYS A 62 -7.54 16.43 -6.05
CA LYS A 62 -6.23 16.24 -5.42
C LYS A 62 -6.07 14.79 -4.96
N ILE A 63 -4.82 14.32 -4.92
CA ILE A 63 -4.51 12.99 -4.39
C ILE A 63 -4.28 13.14 -2.89
N VAL A 64 -4.87 12.26 -2.10
CA VAL A 64 -4.61 12.18 -0.66
C VAL A 64 -4.04 10.83 -0.31
N MET A 65 -2.99 10.82 0.51
CA MET A 65 -2.34 9.63 1.04
C MET A 65 -2.62 9.56 2.54
N LYS A 66 -3.15 8.43 2.99
CA LYS A 66 -3.26 8.07 4.40
C LYS A 66 -2.33 6.91 4.68
N TRP A 67 -1.49 7.04 5.70
CA TRP A 67 -0.60 5.95 6.10
C TRP A 67 -0.66 5.74 7.61
N ILE A 68 -0.50 4.50 8.08
CA ILE A 68 -0.62 4.17 9.51
C ILE A 68 0.51 4.80 10.34
N PHE A 69 1.66 5.07 9.73
CA PHE A 69 2.81 5.70 10.39
C PHE A 69 2.78 7.24 10.36
N ILE A 70 1.95 7.85 9.52
CA ILE A 70 1.86 9.31 9.39
C ILE A 70 0.53 9.75 9.99
N LYS A 71 0.59 10.59 11.04
CA LYS A 71 -0.61 11.16 11.65
C LYS A 71 -1.15 12.27 10.75
N GLY A 72 -2.13 11.95 9.91
CA GLY A 72 -2.83 12.89 9.04
C GLY A 72 -3.03 12.38 7.60
N PHE A 73 -3.56 13.25 6.75
CA PHE A 73 -3.64 13.02 5.31
C PHE A 73 -2.61 13.89 4.61
N LYS A 74 -1.74 13.29 3.80
CA LYS A 74 -0.81 14.03 2.96
C LYS A 74 -1.48 14.31 1.62
N ILE A 75 -1.64 15.58 1.27
CA ILE A 75 -2.20 16.01 -0.01
C ILE A 75 -1.03 16.07 -1.01
N LEU A 76 -1.20 15.42 -2.15
CA LEU A 76 -0.26 15.31 -3.28
C LEU A 76 -0.84 15.95 -4.54
#